data_AF-Q5MGG3-F1
#
_entry.id   AF-Q5MGG3-F1
#
_cell.length_a   1.000
_cell.length_b   1.000
_cell.length_c   1.000
_cell.angle_alpha   90.00
_cell.angle_beta   90.00
_cell.angle_gamma   90.00
#
_symmetry.space_group_name_H-M   'P 1'
#
loop_
_entity.id
_entity.type
_entity.pdbx_description
1 polymer ?
#
loop_
_entity_poly.entity_id
_entity_poly.type
_entity_poly.pdbx_seq_one_letter_code
_entity_poly.pdbx_strand_id
1 'polypeptide(L)'
;GHYGRGTKFLEMDWFTHKINPGQNKIVRNSNEFLIFKEDSQPMTELLKMLDEGVIPHDMSEDYSYLPKRLMLPRGTEGGFPFQFFVFVYPFESSTKNLTPFEAFMIDNKPLGYPFDRPVVESLFKQPNMYFKDVLVYHEGEYNPYKLNVPSYFTHSNKVPKH
;
A
#
# COMPACT_ATOMS: atom_id res chain seq x y z
N GLY A 1 -0.52 34.68 -0.69
CA GLY A 1 -0.69 33.74 0.43
C GLY A 1 -0.40 32.34 -0.06
N HIS A 2 0.71 31.74 0.38
CA HIS A 2 1.19 30.42 -0.05
C HIS A 2 1.40 29.52 1.16
N TYR A 3 0.30 29.19 1.84
CA TYR A 3 0.27 28.14 2.85
C TYR A 3 -0.95 27.27 2.55
N GLY A 4 -0.74 26.01 2.13
CA GLY A 4 -1.87 25.10 1.87
C GLY A 4 -1.67 23.93 0.91
N ARG A 5 -0.45 23.56 0.49
CA ARG A 5 -0.22 22.27 -0.21
C ARG A 5 0.38 21.27 0.78
N GLY A 6 -0.42 20.85 1.75
CA GLY A 6 -0.16 19.62 2.49
C GLY A 6 0.02 18.48 1.49
N THR A 7 0.98 17.61 1.78
CA THR A 7 1.54 16.59 0.90
C THR A 7 0.46 15.61 0.43
N LYS A 8 0.09 15.68 -0.86
CA LYS A 8 -0.96 14.84 -1.48
C LYS A 8 -0.42 13.50 -1.98
N PHE A 9 0.61 12.97 -1.32
CA PHE A 9 1.24 11.69 -1.65
C PHE A 9 0.98 10.72 -0.49
N LEU A 10 0.47 9.55 -0.83
CA LEU A 10 0.36 8.41 0.08
C LEU A 10 1.57 7.52 -0.17
N GLU A 11 2.35 7.25 0.86
CA GLU A 11 3.39 6.22 0.79
C GLU A 11 2.72 4.87 0.52
N MET A 12 3.30 4.03 -0.35
CA MET A 12 2.72 2.72 -0.68
C MET A 12 3.62 1.57 -0.27
N ASP A 13 4.94 1.73 -0.40
CA ASP A 13 5.90 0.69 -0.04
C ASP A 13 7.23 1.32 0.35
N TRP A 14 7.96 0.62 1.19
CA TRP A 14 9.30 0.97 1.63
C TRP A 14 10.08 -0.32 1.88
N PHE A 15 11.20 -0.49 1.19
CA PHE A 15 12.01 -1.71 1.26
C PHE A 15 13.49 -1.44 0.94
N THR A 16 14.35 -2.37 1.34
CA THR A 16 15.78 -2.34 0.99
C THR A 16 16.09 -3.24 -0.20
N HIS A 17 17.05 -2.83 -1.03
CA HIS A 17 17.50 -3.63 -2.16
C HIS A 17 19.00 -3.44 -2.39
N LYS A 18 19.71 -4.53 -2.65
CA LYS A 18 21.13 -4.47 -3.00
C LYS A 18 21.29 -4.14 -4.49
N ILE A 19 21.78 -2.94 -4.79
CA ILE A 19 22.07 -2.49 -6.16
C ILE A 19 23.45 -2.98 -6.57
N ASN A 20 23.55 -3.62 -7.74
CA ASN A 20 24.82 -4.02 -8.34
C ASN A 20 25.33 -2.97 -9.33
N PRO A 21 26.65 -2.86 -9.59
CA PRO A 21 27.16 -2.00 -10.65
C PRO A 21 26.52 -2.33 -12.01
N GLY A 22 26.10 -1.31 -12.75
CA GLY A 22 25.45 -1.46 -14.06
C GLY A 22 23.92 -1.40 -13.99
N GLN A 23 23.25 -2.07 -14.94
CA GLN A 23 21.80 -2.02 -15.06
C GLN A 23 21.14 -2.98 -14.07
N ASN A 24 20.17 -2.46 -13.31
CA ASN A 24 19.35 -3.24 -12.37
C ASN A 24 17.89 -3.17 -12.81
N LYS A 25 17.13 -4.24 -12.56
CA LYS A 25 15.68 -4.29 -12.77
C LYS A 25 15.03 -4.83 -11.51
N ILE A 26 14.22 -4.01 -10.85
CA ILE A 26 13.50 -4.38 -9.64
C ILE A 26 12.04 -4.61 -10.02
N VAL A 27 11.46 -5.71 -9.55
CA VAL A 27 10.03 -6.04 -9.73
C VAL A 27 9.44 -6.19 -8.33
N ARG A 28 8.35 -5.47 -8.07
CA ARG A 28 7.66 -5.46 -6.78
C ARG A 28 6.18 -5.72 -7.01
N ASN A 29 5.62 -6.69 -6.30
CA ASN A 29 4.19 -6.98 -6.36
C ASN A 29 3.46 -6.21 -5.25
N SER A 30 2.24 -5.73 -5.52
CA SER A 30 1.46 -4.98 -4.52
C SER A 30 1.14 -5.77 -3.26
N ASN A 31 1.14 -7.11 -3.34
CA ASN A 31 0.95 -7.97 -2.17
C ASN A 31 2.11 -7.92 -1.18
N GLU A 32 3.27 -7.41 -1.61
CA GLU A 32 4.49 -7.30 -0.81
C GLU A 32 4.67 -5.92 -0.17
N PHE A 33 3.72 -5.00 -0.37
CA PHE A 33 3.80 -3.63 0.14
C PHE A 33 3.68 -3.59 1.66
N LEU A 34 4.63 -2.91 2.32
CA LEU A 34 4.86 -3.06 3.77
C LEU A 34 3.77 -2.45 4.66
N ILE A 35 3.02 -1.44 4.18
CA ILE A 35 2.08 -0.67 5.02
C ILE A 35 0.62 -1.14 4.90
N PHE A 36 0.40 -2.29 4.25
CA PHE A 36 -0.93 -2.84 4.05
C PHE A 36 -1.04 -4.28 4.54
N LYS A 37 -2.19 -4.63 5.11
CA LYS A 37 -2.47 -5.97 5.65
C LYS A 37 -3.61 -6.68 4.95
N GLU A 38 -3.65 -8.00 5.06
CA GLU A 38 -4.80 -8.82 4.70
C GLU A 38 -6.00 -8.56 5.62
N ASP A 39 -7.18 -8.96 5.14
CA ASP A 39 -8.41 -8.86 5.90
C ASP A 39 -8.41 -9.80 7.11
N SER A 40 -8.96 -9.32 8.22
CA SER A 40 -9.09 -10.11 9.43
C SER A 40 -10.02 -11.30 9.23
N GLN A 41 -9.61 -12.45 9.76
CA GLN A 41 -10.41 -13.66 9.79
C GLN A 41 -11.46 -13.61 10.91
N PRO A 42 -12.65 -14.19 10.72
CA PRO A 42 -13.62 -14.36 11.79
C PRO A 42 -13.05 -15.19 12.94
N MET A 43 -13.52 -14.93 14.17
CA MET A 43 -13.08 -15.65 15.37
C MET A 43 -13.24 -17.18 15.24
N THR A 44 -14.29 -17.65 14.56
CA THR A 44 -14.51 -19.08 14.32
C THR A 44 -13.40 -19.73 13.51
N GLU A 45 -12.82 -19.00 12.54
CA GLU A 45 -11.69 -19.50 11.76
C GLU A 45 -10.39 -19.41 12.57
N LEU A 46 -10.21 -18.35 13.34
CA LEU A 46 -9.06 -18.23 14.25
C LEU A 46 -8.97 -19.39 15.24
N LEU A 47 -10.10 -19.82 15.82
CA LEU A 47 -10.12 -20.96 16.74
C LEU A 47 -9.64 -22.25 16.05
N LYS A 48 -10.06 -22.51 14.80
CA LYS A 48 -9.57 -23.67 14.03
C LYS A 48 -8.08 -23.56 13.75
N MET A 49 -7.60 -22.38 13.38
CA MET A 49 -6.17 -22.15 13.13
C MET A 49 -5.35 -22.36 14.41
N LEU A 50 -5.86 -21.94 15.57
CA LEU A 50 -5.23 -22.18 16.87
C LEU A 50 -5.15 -23.66 17.22
N ASP A 51 -6.18 -24.46 16.90
CA ASP A 51 -6.13 -25.93 17.06
C ASP A 51 -5.01 -26.56 16.21
N GLU A 52 -4.67 -25.94 15.08
CA GLU A 52 -3.54 -26.31 14.21
C GLU A 52 -2.20 -25.65 14.62
N GLY A 53 -2.20 -24.80 15.66
CA GLY A 53 -1.01 -24.07 16.12
C GLY A 53 -0.60 -22.90 15.20
N VAL A 54 -1.52 -22.38 14.39
CA VAL A 54 -1.30 -21.31 13.42
C VAL A 54 -2.01 -20.02 13.85
N ILE A 55 -1.34 -18.88 13.70
CA ILE A 55 -1.93 -17.54 13.90
C ILE A 55 -1.64 -16.71 12.64
N PRO A 56 -2.63 -16.01 12.05
CA PRO A 56 -2.39 -15.12 10.92
C PRO A 56 -1.43 -13.98 11.31
N HIS A 57 -0.28 -13.90 10.63
CA HIS A 57 0.77 -12.90 10.88
C HIS A 57 0.21 -11.47 10.91
N ASP A 58 -0.53 -11.09 9.88
CA ASP A 58 -1.11 -9.75 9.73
C ASP A 58 -2.11 -9.36 10.84
N MET A 59 -2.70 -10.36 11.51
CA MET A 59 -3.57 -10.13 12.67
C MET A 59 -2.81 -10.08 14.00
N SER A 60 -1.62 -10.66 14.05
CA SER A 60 -0.73 -10.68 15.23
C SER A 60 0.16 -9.44 15.27
N GLU A 61 0.91 -9.21 14.19
CA GLU A 61 2.00 -8.22 14.15
C GLU A 61 1.56 -6.91 13.48
N ASP A 62 0.86 -7.01 12.35
CA ASP A 62 0.55 -5.86 11.48
C ASP A 62 -0.89 -5.37 11.60
N TYR A 63 -1.55 -5.67 12.73
CA TYR A 63 -2.99 -5.43 12.90
C TYR A 63 -3.40 -3.95 12.76
N SER A 64 -2.46 -3.02 12.92
CA SER A 64 -2.68 -1.58 12.80
C SER A 64 -2.57 -1.04 11.36
N TYR A 65 -2.11 -1.85 10.41
CA TYR A 65 -1.94 -1.43 9.02
C TYR A 65 -3.26 -1.34 8.26
N LEU A 66 -3.24 -0.59 7.15
CA LEU A 66 -4.41 -0.37 6.31
C LEU A 66 -4.75 -1.64 5.51
N PRO A 67 -6.02 -2.05 5.37
CA PRO A 67 -6.35 -3.21 4.55
C PRO A 67 -5.92 -3.04 3.09
N LYS A 68 -5.27 -4.05 2.50
CA LYS A 68 -4.78 -4.05 1.11
C LYS A 68 -5.86 -3.72 0.09
N ARG A 69 -7.11 -4.16 0.32
CA ARG A 69 -8.27 -3.85 -0.53
C ARG A 69 -8.61 -2.35 -0.62
N LEU A 70 -8.06 -1.51 0.25
CA LEU A 70 -8.24 -0.04 0.27
C LEU A 70 -6.98 0.73 -0.17
N MET A 71 -5.95 0.04 -0.64
CA MET A 71 -4.69 0.64 -1.10
C MET A 71 -4.88 1.66 -2.23
N LEU A 72 -5.86 1.43 -3.10
CA LEU A 72 -6.19 2.32 -4.20
C LEU A 72 -7.53 3.00 -3.96
N PRO A 73 -7.68 4.28 -4.32
CA PRO A 73 -8.99 4.91 -4.39
C PRO A 73 -9.83 4.22 -5.47
N ARG A 74 -11.16 4.29 -5.34
CA ARG A 74 -12.05 3.79 -6.37
C ARG A 74 -11.81 4.55 -7.68
N GLY A 75 -11.50 3.82 -8.74
CA GLY A 75 -11.28 4.36 -10.08
C GLY A 75 -12.58 4.76 -10.79
N THR A 76 -12.46 4.97 -12.10
CA THR A 76 -13.60 5.14 -13.01
C THR A 76 -13.48 4.14 -14.16
N GLU A 77 -14.57 3.91 -14.91
CA GLU A 77 -14.54 3.02 -16.08
C GLU A 77 -13.52 3.50 -17.14
N GLY A 78 -13.42 4.82 -17.34
CA GLY A 78 -12.43 5.42 -18.26
C GLY A 78 -11.03 5.59 -17.68
N GLY A 79 -10.80 5.20 -16.43
CA GLY A 79 -9.55 5.42 -15.71
C GLY A 79 -9.45 6.80 -15.08
N PHE A 80 -9.20 6.85 -13.77
CA PHE A 80 -8.94 8.10 -13.06
C PHE A 80 -7.42 8.37 -13.00
N PRO A 81 -6.94 9.56 -13.40
CA PRO A 81 -5.52 9.86 -13.44
C PRO A 81 -4.91 10.09 -12.06
N PHE A 82 -3.81 9.38 -11.80
CA PHE A 82 -2.92 9.55 -10.65
C PHE A 82 -1.46 9.58 -11.10
N GLN A 83 -0.55 9.86 -10.17
CA GLN A 83 0.89 9.75 -10.41
C GLN A 83 1.51 8.82 -9.38
N PHE A 84 2.27 7.84 -9.85
CA PHE A 84 3.19 7.05 -9.01
C PHE A 84 4.53 7.77 -8.93
N PHE A 85 5.06 7.87 -7.73
CA PHE A 85 6.40 8.40 -7.47
C PHE A 85 7.28 7.30 -6.90
N VAL A 86 8.41 7.06 -7.55
CA VAL A 86 9.44 6.13 -7.08
C VAL A 86 10.69 6.93 -6.76
N PHE A 87 11.28 6.65 -5.59
CA PHE A 87 12.48 7.32 -5.12
C PHE A 87 13.43 6.30 -4.50
N VAL A 88 14.66 6.28 -4.98
CA VAL A 88 15.73 5.39 -4.49
C VAL A 88 16.78 6.23 -3.80
N TYR A 89 17.18 5.89 -2.59
CA TYR A 89 18.19 6.63 -1.85
C TYR A 89 19.14 5.69 -1.10
N PRO A 90 20.34 6.15 -0.71
CA PRO A 90 21.29 5.33 0.04
C PRO A 90 20.70 4.87 1.38
N PHE A 91 20.72 3.56 1.60
CA PHE A 91 20.30 2.98 2.87
C PHE A 91 21.32 3.28 3.97
N GLU A 92 20.83 3.77 5.11
CA GLU A 92 21.60 3.93 6.33
C GLU A 92 20.96 3.05 7.41
N SER A 93 21.74 2.17 8.04
CA SER A 93 21.20 1.31 9.08
C SER A 93 20.83 2.14 10.30
N SER A 94 19.59 2.01 10.77
CA SER A 94 19.20 2.53 12.08
C SER A 94 19.86 1.68 13.18
N THR A 95 20.66 2.29 14.05
CA THR A 95 21.22 1.63 15.25
C THR A 95 20.36 1.87 16.49
N LYS A 96 19.11 2.31 16.32
CA LYS A 96 18.25 2.69 17.44
C LYS A 96 17.62 1.47 18.08
N ASN A 97 17.51 1.49 19.41
CA ASN A 97 16.57 0.65 20.15
C ASN A 97 15.17 1.18 19.84
N LEU A 98 14.61 0.76 18.70
CA LEU A 98 13.30 1.20 18.22
C LEU A 98 12.24 0.77 19.23
N THR A 99 11.35 1.69 19.59
CA THR A 99 10.12 1.33 20.29
C THR A 99 9.27 0.39 19.42
N PRO A 100 8.32 -0.41 19.96
CA PRO A 100 7.47 -1.27 19.15
C PRO A 100 6.75 -0.54 18.01
N PHE A 101 6.43 0.75 18.22
CA PHE A 101 5.84 1.61 17.19
C PHE A 101 6.83 1.95 16.06
N GLU A 102 8.13 2.00 16.34
CA GLU A 102 9.16 2.31 15.35
C GLU A 102 9.73 1.06 14.68
N ALA A 103 9.22 -0.14 14.99
CA ALA A 103 9.73 -1.40 14.45
C ALA A 103 9.61 -1.50 12.91
N PHE A 104 8.68 -0.75 12.30
CA PHE A 104 8.54 -0.65 10.84
C PHE A 104 9.50 0.37 10.20
N MET A 105 10.22 1.17 10.99
CA MET A 105 11.23 2.11 10.47
C MET A 105 12.46 1.34 10.02
N ILE A 106 12.60 1.19 8.71
CA ILE A 106 13.72 0.48 8.10
C ILE A 106 15.02 1.27 8.26
N ASP A 107 14.94 2.60 8.28
CA ASP A 107 16.08 3.51 8.31
C ASP A 107 15.83 4.74 9.22
N ASN A 108 16.82 5.64 9.27
CA ASN A 108 16.85 6.83 10.13
C ASN A 108 16.24 8.11 9.50
N LYS A 109 15.50 8.02 8.39
CA LYS A 109 14.77 9.14 7.77
C LYS A 109 13.40 9.35 8.43
N PRO A 110 12.82 10.56 8.33
CA PRO A 110 11.47 10.81 8.85
C PRO A 110 10.41 10.03 8.07
N LEU A 111 9.31 9.69 8.75
CA LEU A 111 8.15 9.07 8.09
C LEU A 111 7.64 9.93 6.94
N GLY A 112 7.36 9.31 5.79
CA GLY A 112 6.94 10.01 4.58
C GLY A 112 8.05 10.75 3.83
N TYR A 113 9.32 10.59 4.20
CA TYR A 113 10.46 11.13 3.43
C TYR A 113 10.39 10.65 1.97
N PRO A 114 10.58 11.53 0.95
CA PRO A 114 11.03 12.93 1.02
C PRO A 114 9.89 13.97 1.03
N PHE A 115 8.64 13.55 1.24
CA PHE A 115 7.46 14.39 1.33
C PHE A 115 7.04 14.69 2.79
N ASP A 116 7.94 14.50 3.75
CA ASP A 116 7.74 14.84 5.16
C ASP A 116 7.62 16.36 5.41
N ARG A 117 8.01 17.17 4.42
CA ARG A 117 8.08 18.63 4.50
C ARG A 117 7.76 19.29 3.15
N PRO A 118 7.50 20.63 3.11
CA PRO A 118 7.32 21.34 1.86
C PRO A 118 8.51 21.17 0.91
N VAL A 119 8.19 20.87 -0.36
CA VAL A 119 9.18 20.58 -1.39
C VAL A 119 9.34 21.74 -2.36
N VAL A 120 10.57 21.97 -2.81
CA VAL A 120 10.86 22.87 -3.93
C VAL A 120 10.88 22.01 -5.19
N GLU A 121 9.90 22.20 -6.08
CA GLU A 121 9.64 21.32 -7.23
C GLU A 121 10.86 21.15 -8.16
N SER A 122 11.69 22.18 -8.31
CA SER A 122 12.91 22.11 -9.12
C SER A 122 13.93 21.09 -8.59
N LEU A 123 13.90 20.78 -7.29
CA LEU A 123 14.78 19.78 -6.68
C LEU A 123 14.24 18.35 -6.84
N PHE A 124 12.97 18.16 -7.21
CA PHE A 124 12.32 16.85 -7.36
C PHE A 124 12.42 16.28 -8.78
N LYS A 125 13.57 16.47 -9.41
CA LYS A 125 13.90 15.98 -10.76
C LYS A 125 15.25 15.27 -10.79
N GLN A 126 15.65 14.71 -9.65
CA GLN A 126 16.92 13.99 -9.50
C GLN A 126 16.90 12.67 -10.26
N PRO A 127 18.05 12.14 -10.70
CA PRO A 127 18.12 10.90 -11.48
C PRO A 127 17.65 9.64 -10.73
N ASN A 128 17.55 9.71 -9.40
CA ASN A 128 17.04 8.66 -8.52
C ASN A 128 15.57 8.86 -8.12
N MET A 129 14.87 9.80 -8.76
CA MET A 129 13.45 10.07 -8.62
C MET A 129 12.73 9.84 -9.95
N TYR A 130 11.53 9.27 -9.91
CA TYR A 130 10.75 9.03 -11.11
C TYR A 130 9.25 9.22 -10.84
N PHE A 131 8.60 10.06 -11.65
CA PHE A 131 7.15 10.22 -11.66
C PHE A 131 6.57 9.52 -12.88
N LYS A 132 5.50 8.75 -12.67
CA LYS A 132 4.79 8.04 -13.72
C LYS A 132 3.30 8.32 -13.62
N ASP A 133 2.73 8.87 -14.69
CA ASP A 133 1.27 8.97 -14.81
C ASP A 133 0.67 7.56 -14.94
N VAL A 134 -0.36 7.30 -14.15
CA VAL A 134 -1.10 6.04 -14.10
C VAL A 134 -2.61 6.30 -14.12
N LEU A 135 -3.37 5.28 -14.49
CA LEU A 135 -4.83 5.32 -14.51
C LEU A 135 -5.35 4.23 -13.57
N VAL A 136 -6.28 4.61 -12.69
CA VAL A 136 -6.99 3.66 -11.82
C VAL A 136 -8.37 3.41 -12.41
N TYR A 137 -8.59 2.17 -12.87
CA TYR A 137 -9.84 1.73 -13.45
C TYR A 137 -10.78 1.14 -12.39
N HIS A 138 -12.09 1.21 -12.62
CA HIS A 138 -13.09 0.51 -11.81
C HIS A 138 -13.88 -0.45 -12.69
N GLU A 139 -13.97 -1.70 -12.27
CA GLU A 139 -14.73 -2.75 -12.94
C GLU A 139 -15.99 -3.13 -12.14
N GLY A 140 -17.01 -3.60 -12.86
CA GLY A 140 -18.27 -4.03 -12.27
C GLY A 140 -19.15 -2.87 -11.81
N GLU A 141 -20.01 -3.11 -10.83
CA GLU A 141 -20.98 -2.13 -10.38
C GLU A 141 -20.30 -0.97 -9.64
N TYR A 142 -20.53 0.25 -10.12
CA TYR A 142 -19.93 1.45 -9.52
C TYR A 142 -20.55 1.81 -8.17
N ASN A 143 -21.84 1.56 -8.00
CA ASN A 143 -22.59 1.95 -6.82
C ASN A 143 -22.84 0.75 -5.89
N PRO A 144 -22.23 0.69 -4.69
CA PRO A 144 -22.31 -0.48 -3.82
C PRO A 144 -23.74 -0.88 -3.45
N TYR A 145 -24.67 0.08 -3.34
CA TYR A 145 -26.06 -0.21 -2.98
C TYR A 145 -26.77 -1.12 -3.99
N LYS A 146 -26.34 -1.15 -5.27
CA LYS A 146 -26.95 -2.02 -6.28
C LYS A 146 -26.65 -3.50 -6.05
N LEU A 147 -25.52 -3.82 -5.40
CA LEU A 147 -25.20 -5.20 -5.01
C LEU A 147 -26.16 -5.73 -3.93
N ASN A 148 -26.83 -4.84 -3.21
CA ASN A 148 -27.79 -5.16 -2.15
C ASN A 148 -29.25 -5.11 -2.63
N VAL A 149 -29.50 -5.01 -3.93
CA VAL A 149 -30.85 -5.10 -4.49
C VAL A 149 -31.23 -6.57 -4.65
N PRO A 150 -32.36 -7.04 -4.08
CA PRO A 150 -32.75 -8.45 -4.11
C PRO A 150 -32.72 -9.09 -5.50
N SER A 151 -33.18 -8.39 -6.53
CA SER A 151 -33.16 -8.90 -7.91
C SER A 151 -31.74 -9.18 -8.43
N TYR A 152 -30.73 -8.46 -7.93
CA TYR A 152 -29.34 -8.57 -8.37
C TYR A 152 -28.66 -9.82 -7.78
N PHE A 153 -28.73 -10.03 -6.46
CA PHE A 153 -28.04 -11.15 -5.81
C PHE A 153 -28.82 -12.47 -5.81
N THR A 154 -30.13 -12.45 -6.07
CA THR A 154 -30.92 -13.70 -6.20
C THR A 154 -30.61 -14.48 -7.48
N HIS A 155 -30.05 -13.84 -8.51
CA HIS A 155 -29.74 -14.47 -9.81
C HIS A 155 -28.25 -14.72 -10.04
N SER A 156 -27.35 -14.12 -9.25
CA SER A 156 -25.90 -14.12 -9.50
C SER A 156 -25.08 -15.02 -8.58
N ASN A 157 -25.72 -15.85 -7.74
CA ASN A 157 -25.03 -16.88 -6.93
C ASN A 157 -24.57 -18.08 -7.79
N LYS A 158 -23.77 -17.83 -8.83
CA LYS A 158 -22.84 -18.83 -9.34
C LYS A 158 -21.53 -18.57 -8.63
N VAL A 159 -21.36 -19.17 -7.45
CA VAL A 159 -20.05 -19.25 -6.80
C VAL A 159 -19.12 -19.97 -7.79
N PRO A 160 -18.05 -19.34 -8.29
CA PRO A 160 -17.07 -20.04 -9.11
C PRO A 160 -16.48 -21.16 -8.25
N LYS A 161 -16.62 -22.40 -8.71
CA LYS A 161 -15.85 -23.51 -8.15
C LYS A 161 -14.41 -23.30 -8.59
N HIS A 162 -13.54 -22.92 -7.65
CA HIS A 162 -12.11 -23.13 -7.77
C HIS A 162 -11.77 -24.49 -7.17
#